data_AF-A0A2V8DS30-F1
#
_entry.id   AF-A0A2V8DS30-F1
#
_cell.length_a   1.000
_cell.length_b   1.000
_cell.length_c   1.000
_cell.angle_alpha   90.00
_cell.angle_beta   90.00
_cell.angle_gamma   90.00
#
_symmetry.space_group_name_H-M   'P 1'
#
loop_
_entity.id
_entity.type
_entity.pdbx_description
1 polymer ?
#
loop_
_entity_poly.entity_id
_entity_poly.type
_entity_poly.pdbx_seq_one_letter_code
_entity_poly.pdbx_strand_id
1 'polypeptide(L)'
;MVSAGRHVRHSDNRHRPEQHARARRHRHRRAADGLDGVGDCQRGAQRDRRDDSIVAAPSAQSPGGAGTAESRRDPVKAFAYVNATSEKDAVAALKFDGIALPLAGGQDLLARMKDYIDTPERVVNVKNALDRTAAPTSGGGWRIGASMKIVDLLEHADIGKMYPAIIAAATDIGTPQIRHQATVGGNLNQRPRCWYFRNEEFVCYKKGGSRCFAVNGENQYHAIFGNDGPSHIVHPSSLAVPFVAYGATFRVIGSKGEREVAAAEYFTMPTLQNVLKENVLDDDELLTHVMLPAPGNVKTGHYEVRYKASHDWPLAFTTVVLAMNGGIVQSGRVVLGAVAPVPWRSKPAEDALAGKPLNEATAAAAAEAAVSEAKPMSGNAYKVQIARTAVKRAILNAAGIKTV
;
A
#
# COMPACT_ATOMS: atom_id res chain seq x y z
N MET A 1 -51.92 45.58 -24.44
CA MET A 1 -50.82 46.48 -24.81
C MET A 1 -49.61 45.59 -25.17
N VAL A 2 -49.33 45.14 -26.40
CA VAL A 2 -49.65 45.58 -27.78
C VAL A 2 -48.90 46.84 -28.24
N SER A 3 -48.06 46.65 -29.28
CA SER A 3 -47.42 47.63 -30.20
C SER A 3 -46.39 48.62 -29.60
N ALA A 4 -45.39 49.15 -30.33
CA ALA A 4 -44.71 48.86 -31.63
C ALA A 4 -43.50 49.85 -31.72
N GLY A 5 -42.50 49.81 -32.62
CA GLY A 5 -42.14 48.98 -33.79
C GLY A 5 -41.18 49.75 -34.75
N ARG A 6 -40.67 49.08 -35.82
CA ARG A 6 -39.73 49.53 -36.90
C ARG A 6 -38.23 49.48 -36.54
N HIS A 7 -37.32 48.73 -37.20
CA HIS A 7 -36.94 48.48 -38.64
C HIS A 7 -36.15 49.63 -39.29
N VAL A 8 -34.95 49.40 -39.87
CA VAL A 8 -34.62 48.88 -41.24
C VAL A 8 -33.12 48.38 -41.22
N ARG A 9 -32.65 47.23 -41.74
CA ARG A 9 -32.42 46.70 -43.14
C ARG A 9 -31.40 47.53 -43.97
N HIS A 10 -30.54 47.04 -44.91
CA HIS A 10 -30.27 45.70 -45.48
C HIS A 10 -28.82 45.57 -46.10
N SER A 11 -28.15 44.42 -45.90
CA SER A 11 -27.25 43.64 -46.82
C SER A 11 -26.36 44.23 -47.95
N ASP A 12 -25.07 43.82 -48.02
CA ASP A 12 -24.42 42.93 -49.04
C ASP A 12 -22.86 42.97 -48.90
N ASN A 13 -22.00 42.21 -49.62
CA ASN A 13 -21.79 40.75 -49.78
C ASN A 13 -20.45 40.51 -50.55
N ARG A 14 -19.87 39.30 -50.51
CA ARG A 14 -18.71 38.79 -51.31
C ARG A 14 -17.31 39.33 -50.91
N HIS A 15 -16.18 38.60 -51.01
CA HIS A 15 -15.87 37.30 -51.63
C HIS A 15 -14.89 36.44 -50.78
N ARG A 16 -14.85 35.13 -51.08
CA ARG A 16 -13.88 34.11 -50.59
C ARG A 16 -12.72 33.98 -51.61
N PRO A 17 -11.57 33.38 -51.28
CA PRO A 17 -11.43 31.94 -51.56
C PRO A 17 -10.61 31.14 -50.51
N GLU A 18 -10.55 29.84 -50.74
CA GLU A 18 -10.05 28.78 -49.85
C GLU A 18 -8.58 28.43 -50.12
N GLN A 19 -7.86 27.93 -49.10
CA GLN A 19 -6.77 26.96 -49.31
C GLN A 19 -6.70 25.91 -48.19
N HIS A 20 -6.50 24.65 -48.59
CA HIS A 20 -6.35 23.50 -47.69
C HIS A 20 -4.95 23.43 -47.06
N ALA A 21 -4.86 23.03 -45.79
CA ALA A 21 -3.60 22.60 -45.17
C ALA A 21 -3.75 21.19 -44.56
N ARG A 22 -2.75 20.33 -44.81
CA ARG A 22 -2.82 18.87 -44.59
C ARG A 22 -2.54 18.46 -43.14
N ALA A 23 -3.20 17.39 -42.70
CA ALA A 23 -2.85 16.67 -41.48
C ALA A 23 -1.39 16.14 -41.51
N ARG A 24 -0.60 16.46 -40.48
CA ARG A 24 0.75 15.91 -40.29
C ARG A 24 0.74 14.79 -39.26
N ARG A 25 1.06 13.57 -39.70
CA ARG A 25 1.38 12.44 -38.82
C ARG A 25 2.79 12.62 -38.26
N HIS A 26 2.95 12.77 -36.95
CA HIS A 26 4.27 12.69 -36.32
C HIS A 26 4.60 11.24 -35.95
N ARG A 27 5.62 10.67 -36.59
CA ARG A 27 6.24 9.40 -36.20
C ARG A 27 7.21 9.62 -35.05
N HIS A 28 7.28 8.65 -34.14
CA HIS A 28 8.38 8.56 -33.18
C HIS A 28 9.74 8.47 -33.90
N ARG A 29 10.73 9.21 -33.41
CA ARG A 29 12.15 8.84 -33.52
C ARG A 29 12.80 8.99 -32.15
N ARG A 30 13.62 8.00 -31.78
CA ARG A 30 14.47 8.04 -30.59
C ARG A 30 15.61 9.03 -30.87
N ALA A 31 16.00 9.79 -29.86
CA ALA A 31 17.28 10.48 -29.82
C ALA A 31 18.15 9.78 -28.77
N ALA A 32 19.23 9.17 -29.25
CA ALA A 32 20.45 8.90 -28.49
C ALA A 32 21.58 9.61 -29.26
N ASP A 33 22.75 9.74 -28.65
CA ASP A 33 23.90 10.59 -28.99
C ASP A 33 23.85 11.94 -28.22
N GLY A 34 24.88 12.32 -27.46
CA GLY A 34 26.10 11.60 -27.06
C GLY A 34 27.05 12.52 -26.29
N LEU A 35 27.91 11.98 -25.43
CA LEU A 35 29.10 12.65 -24.89
C LEU A 35 30.18 11.60 -24.59
N ASP A 36 31.31 11.74 -25.27
CA ASP A 36 32.72 11.55 -24.89
C ASP A 36 33.08 10.60 -23.72
N GLY A 37 34.11 9.76 -23.78
CA GLY A 37 35.18 9.67 -24.79
C GLY A 37 36.56 9.50 -24.14
N VAL A 38 36.86 8.35 -23.53
CA VAL A 38 38.19 8.03 -22.97
C VAL A 38 38.54 6.55 -23.15
N GLY A 39 39.75 6.28 -23.65
CA GLY A 39 40.55 5.12 -23.22
C GLY A 39 40.37 3.80 -23.98
N ASP A 40 41.12 3.63 -25.06
CA ASP A 40 41.33 2.35 -25.74
C ASP A 40 42.15 1.39 -24.87
N CYS A 41 41.81 0.10 -24.83
CA CYS A 41 42.75 -0.96 -24.43
C CYS A 41 42.29 -2.37 -24.85
N GLN A 42 43.11 -2.99 -25.72
CA GLN A 42 43.19 -4.43 -25.99
C GLN A 42 42.01 -5.12 -26.72
N ARG A 43 42.03 -5.00 -28.05
CA ARG A 43 41.68 -6.12 -28.95
C ARG A 43 42.95 -6.92 -29.29
N GLY A 44 42.93 -8.24 -29.07
CA GLY A 44 43.99 -9.13 -29.55
C GLY A 44 43.88 -10.54 -28.99
N ALA A 45 43.78 -11.54 -29.88
CA ALA A 45 43.49 -12.98 -29.66
C ALA A 45 41.99 -13.33 -29.54
N GLN A 46 41.42 -14.26 -30.31
CA GLN A 46 41.90 -14.97 -31.51
C GLN A 46 40.74 -15.07 -32.52
N ARG A 47 41.02 -14.83 -33.81
CA ARG A 47 40.23 -15.42 -34.90
C ARG A 47 40.92 -16.73 -35.27
N ASP A 48 40.20 -17.83 -35.23
CA ASP A 48 40.20 -18.83 -36.30
C ASP A 48 39.16 -19.92 -36.05
N ARG A 49 38.80 -20.64 -37.11
CA ARG A 49 37.75 -21.68 -37.19
C ARG A 49 36.31 -21.14 -37.15
N ARG A 50 35.90 -20.58 -38.30
CA ARG A 50 34.64 -21.03 -38.90
C ARG A 50 34.95 -22.27 -39.73
N ASP A 51 34.23 -23.35 -39.48
CA ASP A 51 33.94 -24.38 -40.47
C ASP A 51 32.52 -24.89 -40.21
N ASP A 52 31.88 -25.42 -41.23
CA ASP A 52 30.43 -25.56 -41.32
C ASP A 52 29.87 -26.85 -40.69
N SER A 53 28.54 -26.98 -40.71
CA SER A 53 27.73 -28.18 -40.42
C SER A 53 27.47 -28.56 -38.94
N ILE A 54 26.64 -27.75 -38.25
CA ILE A 54 25.81 -28.30 -37.16
C ILE A 54 24.66 -29.09 -37.80
N VAL A 55 24.87 -30.38 -38.02
CA VAL A 55 23.78 -31.33 -38.26
C VAL A 55 22.98 -31.46 -36.95
N ALA A 56 21.66 -31.28 -37.02
CA ALA A 56 20.81 -31.44 -35.85
C ALA A 56 20.86 -32.90 -35.36
N ALA A 57 21.41 -33.12 -34.16
CA ALA A 57 21.41 -34.44 -33.54
C ALA A 57 19.96 -34.88 -33.24
N PRO A 58 19.54 -36.10 -33.62
CA PRO A 58 18.22 -36.60 -33.29
C PRO A 58 18.06 -36.74 -31.77
N SER A 59 16.85 -36.51 -31.27
CA SER A 59 16.52 -36.59 -29.85
C SER A 59 16.79 -38.00 -29.31
N ALA A 60 17.79 -38.12 -28.45
CA ALA A 60 18.02 -39.33 -27.67
C ALA A 60 16.84 -39.55 -26.73
N GLN A 61 15.98 -40.52 -27.05
CA GLN A 61 14.97 -41.03 -26.12
C GLN A 61 15.72 -41.73 -24.98
N SER A 62 15.74 -41.12 -23.80
CA SER A 62 16.23 -41.80 -22.60
C SER A 62 15.38 -43.06 -22.33
N PRO A 63 15.99 -44.22 -22.03
CA PRO A 63 15.23 -45.43 -21.77
C PRO A 63 14.34 -45.24 -20.53
N GLY A 64 13.13 -45.80 -20.59
CA GLY A 64 12.11 -45.65 -19.57
C GLY A 64 12.48 -46.28 -18.24
N GLY A 65 13.22 -45.54 -17.41
CA GLY A 65 13.31 -45.82 -15.98
C GLY A 65 11.98 -45.50 -15.33
N ALA A 66 11.36 -46.49 -14.69
CA ALA A 66 10.21 -46.29 -13.81
C ALA A 66 10.67 -45.59 -12.52
N GLY A 67 11.02 -44.30 -12.64
CA GLY A 67 11.24 -43.44 -11.49
C GLY A 67 9.95 -43.39 -10.69
N THR A 68 10.02 -43.85 -9.43
CA THR A 68 8.97 -43.59 -8.45
C THR A 68 8.64 -42.11 -8.50
N ALA A 69 7.39 -41.77 -8.79
CA ALA A 69 6.97 -40.39 -8.81
C ALA A 69 7.14 -39.83 -7.40
N GLU A 70 8.23 -39.08 -7.18
CA GLU A 70 8.34 -38.19 -6.03
C GLU A 70 7.07 -37.36 -6.02
N SER A 71 6.29 -37.49 -4.95
CA SER A 71 5.00 -36.84 -4.84
C SER A 71 5.23 -35.34 -4.85
N ARG A 72 5.16 -34.72 -6.04
CA ARG A 72 5.24 -33.28 -6.20
C ARG A 72 4.17 -32.68 -5.30
N ARG A 73 4.62 -32.02 -4.24
CA ARG A 73 3.76 -31.27 -3.33
C ARG A 73 2.91 -30.31 -4.17
N ASP A 74 1.59 -30.35 -3.96
CA ASP A 74 0.69 -29.43 -4.64
C ASP A 74 1.13 -27.97 -4.44
N PRO A 75 0.86 -27.07 -5.41
CA PRO A 75 1.23 -25.66 -5.25
C PRO A 75 0.39 -24.94 -4.19
N VAL A 76 -0.72 -25.53 -3.73
CA VAL A 76 -1.59 -25.09 -2.63
C VAL A 76 -2.35 -26.32 -2.10
N LYS A 77 -2.74 -26.34 -0.82
CA LYS A 77 -3.73 -27.32 -0.31
C LYS A 77 -5.08 -27.10 -1.02
N ALA A 78 -5.84 -28.16 -1.27
CA ALA A 78 -7.19 -28.05 -1.82
C ALA A 78 -8.15 -27.30 -0.87
N PHE A 79 -9.05 -26.48 -1.43
CA PHE A 79 -10.04 -25.67 -0.72
C PHE A 79 -11.34 -25.53 -1.53
N ALA A 80 -12.45 -25.33 -0.84
CA ALA A 80 -13.72 -24.93 -1.46
C ALA A 80 -13.66 -23.45 -1.88
N TYR A 81 -14.07 -23.13 -3.10
CA TYR A 81 -14.12 -21.75 -3.60
C TYR A 81 -15.57 -21.25 -3.68
N VAL A 82 -15.88 -20.17 -2.97
CA VAL A 82 -17.21 -19.55 -2.97
C VAL A 82 -17.11 -18.15 -3.59
N ASN A 83 -17.96 -17.85 -4.56
CA ASN A 83 -18.01 -16.54 -5.21
C ASN A 83 -19.19 -15.72 -4.69
N ALA A 84 -18.95 -14.81 -3.75
CA ALA A 84 -20.00 -14.01 -3.13
C ALA A 84 -20.46 -12.86 -4.05
N THR A 85 -21.78 -12.63 -4.08
CA THR A 85 -22.45 -11.63 -4.92
C THR A 85 -22.95 -10.41 -4.17
N SER A 86 -23.02 -10.47 -2.83
CA SER A 86 -23.41 -9.36 -1.96
C SER A 86 -22.68 -9.42 -0.61
N GLU A 87 -22.68 -8.31 0.13
CA GLU A 87 -22.21 -8.23 1.52
C GLU A 87 -22.77 -9.37 2.39
N LYS A 88 -24.07 -9.66 2.27
CA LYS A 88 -24.76 -10.74 3.00
C LYS A 88 -24.25 -12.12 2.61
N ASP A 89 -24.07 -12.39 1.32
CA ASP A 89 -23.56 -13.68 0.83
C ASP A 89 -22.12 -13.92 1.28
N ALA A 90 -21.31 -12.86 1.32
CA ALA A 90 -19.91 -12.93 1.75
C ALA A 90 -19.79 -13.28 3.24
N VAL A 91 -20.55 -12.60 4.10
CA VAL A 91 -20.63 -12.92 5.55
C VAL A 91 -21.16 -14.35 5.76
N ALA A 92 -22.23 -14.74 5.06
CA ALA A 92 -22.79 -16.10 5.17
C ALA A 92 -21.81 -17.19 4.70
N ALA A 93 -20.98 -16.90 3.70
CA ALA A 93 -19.96 -17.83 3.21
C ALA A 93 -18.71 -17.91 4.12
N LEU A 94 -18.36 -16.83 4.82
CA LEU A 94 -17.27 -16.80 5.80
C LEU A 94 -17.66 -17.47 7.12
N LYS A 95 -18.94 -17.41 7.52
CA LYS A 95 -19.46 -18.19 8.64
C LYS A 95 -19.40 -19.69 8.31
N PHE A 96 -18.33 -20.32 8.77
CA PHE A 96 -17.98 -21.70 8.45
C PHE A 96 -17.40 -22.41 9.68
N ASP A 97 -17.69 -23.71 9.81
CA ASP A 97 -17.12 -24.57 10.85
C ASP A 97 -15.79 -25.12 10.36
N GLY A 98 -14.75 -24.28 10.46
CA GLY A 98 -13.42 -24.51 9.87
C GLY A 98 -12.80 -23.19 9.40
N ILE A 99 -11.65 -23.25 8.73
CA ILE A 99 -10.94 -22.01 8.32
C ILE A 99 -11.48 -21.51 6.96
N ALA A 100 -12.24 -20.41 6.99
CA ALA A 100 -12.64 -19.65 5.81
C ALA A 100 -11.89 -18.31 5.72
N LEU A 101 -11.42 -17.91 4.51
CA LEU A 101 -10.70 -16.65 4.32
C LEU A 101 -11.21 -15.83 3.11
N PRO A 102 -11.29 -14.50 3.22
CA PRO A 102 -11.76 -13.64 2.13
C PRO A 102 -10.66 -13.35 1.10
N LEU A 103 -11.02 -13.49 -0.17
CA LEU A 103 -10.19 -13.19 -1.33
C LEU A 103 -10.71 -11.96 -2.07
N ALA A 104 -9.87 -10.95 -2.23
CA ALA A 104 -10.12 -9.79 -3.10
C ALA A 104 -9.09 -9.75 -4.25
N GLY A 105 -8.02 -8.96 -4.08
CA GLY A 105 -6.94 -8.85 -5.08
C GLY A 105 -5.93 -10.01 -5.14
N GLY A 106 -6.00 -10.95 -4.19
CA GLY A 106 -5.15 -12.14 -4.12
C GLY A 106 -3.67 -11.95 -3.79
N GLN A 107 -3.14 -10.72 -3.89
CA GLN A 107 -1.70 -10.44 -3.82
C GLN A 107 -1.02 -10.86 -2.51
N ASP A 108 -1.76 -10.90 -1.39
CA ASP A 108 -1.24 -11.41 -0.12
C ASP A 108 -1.68 -12.85 0.17
N LEU A 109 -2.99 -13.11 0.15
CA LEU A 109 -3.55 -14.42 0.50
C LEU A 109 -3.01 -15.56 -0.38
N LEU A 110 -2.98 -15.39 -1.70
CA LEU A 110 -2.54 -16.45 -2.60
C LEU A 110 -1.04 -16.74 -2.51
N ALA A 111 -0.22 -15.77 -2.08
CA ALA A 111 1.18 -16.02 -1.75
C ALA A 111 1.26 -16.89 -0.49
N ARG A 112 0.55 -16.49 0.59
CA ARG A 112 0.55 -17.22 1.86
C ARG A 112 -0.01 -18.63 1.77
N MET A 113 -0.94 -18.89 0.84
CA MET A 113 -1.42 -20.24 0.53
C MET A 113 -0.40 -21.10 -0.22
N LYS A 114 0.39 -20.50 -1.12
CA LYS A 114 1.47 -21.21 -1.83
C LYS A 114 2.66 -21.53 -0.94
N ASP A 115 2.96 -20.62 -0.02
CA ASP A 115 3.97 -20.78 1.02
C ASP A 115 3.47 -21.67 2.19
N TYR A 116 2.27 -22.26 2.08
CA TYR A 116 1.59 -23.09 3.10
C TYR A 116 1.44 -22.45 4.50
N ILE A 117 1.62 -21.13 4.59
CA ILE A 117 1.38 -20.33 5.81
C ILE A 117 -0.09 -20.35 6.20
N ASP A 118 -0.97 -20.27 5.19
CA ASP A 118 -2.42 -20.39 5.33
C ASP A 118 -2.90 -21.61 4.55
N THR A 119 -3.67 -22.48 5.19
CA THR A 119 -4.27 -23.67 4.56
C THR A 119 -5.79 -23.71 4.77
N PRO A 120 -6.53 -22.65 4.34
CA PRO A 120 -7.96 -22.55 4.54
C PRO A 120 -8.69 -23.69 3.84
N GLU A 121 -9.78 -24.15 4.43
CA GLU A 121 -10.69 -25.12 3.82
C GLU A 121 -11.66 -24.42 2.86
N ARG A 122 -11.89 -23.11 3.05
CA ARG A 122 -12.75 -22.29 2.19
C ARG A 122 -12.09 -20.95 1.84
N VAL A 123 -12.17 -20.57 0.57
CA VAL A 123 -11.81 -19.24 0.09
C VAL A 123 -13.05 -18.56 -0.47
N VAL A 124 -13.40 -17.39 0.07
CA VAL A 124 -14.58 -16.61 -0.32
C VAL A 124 -14.15 -15.41 -1.16
N ASN A 125 -14.41 -15.43 -2.46
CA ASN A 125 -14.17 -14.26 -3.30
C ASN A 125 -15.20 -13.16 -3.02
N VAL A 126 -14.72 -12.03 -2.47
CA VAL A 126 -15.54 -10.87 -2.07
C VAL A 126 -15.46 -9.70 -3.07
N LYS A 127 -14.69 -9.84 -4.16
CA LYS A 127 -14.43 -8.76 -5.14
C LYS A 127 -15.69 -8.23 -5.86
N ASN A 128 -16.73 -9.05 -5.94
CA ASN A 128 -18.03 -8.68 -6.51
C ASN A 128 -19.11 -8.39 -5.44
N ALA A 129 -18.86 -8.78 -4.19
CA ALA A 129 -19.74 -8.55 -3.05
C ALA A 129 -19.54 -7.17 -2.41
N LEU A 130 -18.32 -6.65 -2.40
CA LEU A 130 -17.96 -5.38 -1.78
C LEU A 130 -17.82 -4.26 -2.82
N ASP A 131 -18.10 -3.03 -2.39
CA ASP A 131 -18.00 -1.85 -3.25
C ASP A 131 -16.57 -1.63 -3.78
N ARG A 132 -16.51 -1.23 -5.06
CA ARG A 132 -15.30 -0.94 -5.83
C ARG A 132 -15.13 0.53 -6.19
N THR A 133 -16.08 1.38 -5.78
CA THR A 133 -16.16 2.79 -6.14
C THR A 133 -15.73 3.69 -4.98
N ALA A 134 -15.69 5.00 -5.23
CA ALA A 134 -15.68 6.00 -4.20
C ALA A 134 -16.84 6.99 -4.42
N ALA A 135 -17.35 7.58 -3.35
CA ALA A 135 -18.44 8.55 -3.39
C ALA A 135 -18.25 9.64 -2.31
N PRO A 136 -18.66 10.89 -2.56
CA PRO A 136 -18.66 11.93 -1.53
C PRO A 136 -19.65 11.58 -0.41
N THR A 137 -19.36 12.02 0.81
CA THR A 137 -20.26 11.90 1.97
C THR A 137 -20.97 13.23 2.25
N SER A 138 -22.10 13.18 2.97
CA SER A 138 -22.85 14.37 3.41
C SER A 138 -22.01 15.31 4.29
N GLY A 139 -21.03 14.77 5.02
CA GLY A 139 -20.07 15.53 5.82
C GLY A 139 -18.92 16.18 5.03
N GLY A 140 -19.00 16.24 3.70
CA GLY A 140 -17.94 16.78 2.84
C GLY A 140 -16.67 15.91 2.75
N GLY A 141 -16.74 14.69 3.26
CA GLY A 141 -15.69 13.68 3.20
C GLY A 141 -15.88 12.73 2.02
N TRP A 142 -15.19 11.59 2.04
CA TRP A 142 -15.25 10.57 0.98
C TRP A 142 -15.37 9.14 1.53
N ARG A 143 -16.27 8.37 0.94
CA ARG A 143 -16.43 6.93 1.15
C ARG A 143 -15.66 6.19 0.06
N ILE A 144 -14.83 5.21 0.43
CA ILE A 144 -13.95 4.44 -0.47
C ILE A 144 -14.21 2.95 -0.27
N GLY A 145 -14.72 2.26 -1.28
CA GLY A 145 -15.05 0.83 -1.23
C GLY A 145 -13.83 -0.08 -1.01
N ALA A 146 -13.98 -1.12 -0.19
CA ALA A 146 -12.88 -2.03 0.14
C ALA A 146 -12.38 -2.88 -1.05
N SER A 147 -13.19 -3.05 -2.10
CA SER A 147 -12.80 -3.68 -3.37
C SER A 147 -12.32 -2.67 -4.43
N MET A 148 -12.26 -1.36 -4.11
CA MET A 148 -11.65 -0.37 -5.02
C MET A 148 -10.19 -0.72 -5.21
N LYS A 149 -9.70 -0.71 -6.46
CA LYS A 149 -8.29 -1.04 -6.71
C LYS A 149 -7.39 0.11 -6.32
N ILE A 150 -6.12 -0.21 -6.05
CA ILE A 150 -5.12 0.82 -5.74
C ILE A 150 -4.83 1.69 -6.97
N VAL A 151 -4.90 1.14 -8.20
CA VAL A 151 -4.82 1.97 -9.43
C VAL A 151 -6.00 2.94 -9.55
N ASP A 152 -7.24 2.48 -9.33
CA ASP A 152 -8.42 3.35 -9.40
C ASP A 152 -8.35 4.46 -8.34
N LEU A 153 -7.80 4.16 -7.15
CA LEU A 153 -7.57 5.13 -6.08
C LEU A 153 -6.50 6.17 -6.47
N LEU A 154 -5.43 5.76 -7.15
CA LEU A 154 -4.36 6.65 -7.63
C LEU A 154 -4.86 7.64 -8.70
N GLU A 155 -5.77 7.19 -9.55
CA GLU A 155 -6.31 7.98 -10.68
C GLU A 155 -7.51 8.86 -10.27
N HIS A 156 -8.03 8.71 -9.04
CA HIS A 156 -9.22 9.43 -8.58
C HIS A 156 -8.93 10.90 -8.25
N ALA A 157 -9.23 11.80 -9.18
CA ALA A 157 -8.93 13.24 -9.11
C ALA A 157 -9.33 13.93 -7.79
N ASP A 158 -10.57 13.77 -7.32
CA ASP A 158 -11.03 14.46 -6.10
C ASP A 158 -10.34 13.95 -4.83
N ILE A 159 -10.19 12.63 -4.68
CA ILE A 159 -9.43 12.03 -3.58
C ILE A 159 -7.97 12.50 -3.63
N GLY A 160 -7.36 12.58 -4.81
CA GLY A 160 -5.99 13.06 -4.94
C GLY A 160 -5.81 14.54 -4.61
N LYS A 161 -6.82 15.37 -4.88
CA LYS A 161 -6.85 16.78 -4.49
C LYS A 161 -7.08 16.97 -2.99
N MET A 162 -7.97 16.18 -2.38
CA MET A 162 -8.40 16.33 -0.98
C MET A 162 -7.50 15.59 0.02
N TYR A 163 -6.89 14.47 -0.39
CA TYR A 163 -6.09 13.60 0.47
C TYR A 163 -4.77 13.17 -0.20
N PRO A 164 -3.92 14.11 -0.64
CA PRO A 164 -2.74 13.80 -1.45
C PRO A 164 -1.74 12.85 -0.75
N ALA A 165 -1.71 12.81 0.58
CA ALA A 165 -0.87 11.85 1.31
C ALA A 165 -1.33 10.39 1.19
N ILE A 166 -2.61 10.13 0.86
CA ILE A 166 -3.08 8.78 0.47
C ILE A 166 -2.50 8.39 -0.89
N ILE A 167 -2.50 9.30 -1.87
CA ILE A 167 -1.97 9.06 -3.22
C ILE A 167 -0.45 8.83 -3.18
N ALA A 168 0.27 9.62 -2.38
CA ALA A 168 1.70 9.42 -2.15
C ALA A 168 1.97 7.99 -1.62
N ALA A 169 1.33 7.62 -0.51
CA ALA A 169 1.47 6.27 0.06
C ALA A 169 0.99 5.15 -0.89
N ALA A 170 -0.02 5.41 -1.72
CA ALA A 170 -0.53 4.46 -2.70
C ALA A 170 0.42 4.23 -3.89
N THR A 171 1.22 5.24 -4.24
CA THR A 171 2.13 5.22 -5.40
C THR A 171 3.27 4.21 -5.18
N ASP A 172 3.75 4.13 -3.94
CA ASP A 172 4.85 3.27 -3.53
C ASP A 172 4.47 1.80 -3.28
N ILE A 173 3.18 1.45 -3.35
CA ILE A 173 2.71 0.08 -3.12
C ILE A 173 3.13 -0.85 -4.27
N GLY A 174 4.21 -1.59 -4.09
CA GLY A 174 4.63 -2.67 -4.97
C GLY A 174 4.87 -2.22 -6.43
N THR A 175 4.45 -3.04 -7.39
CA THR A 175 4.52 -2.74 -8.82
C THR A 175 3.17 -2.24 -9.37
N PRO A 176 3.12 -1.62 -10.56
CA PRO A 176 1.86 -1.33 -11.24
C PRO A 176 0.95 -2.56 -11.38
N GLN A 177 1.50 -3.73 -11.70
CA GLN A 177 0.74 -4.99 -11.80
C GLN A 177 0.07 -5.36 -10.47
N ILE A 178 0.79 -5.19 -9.35
CA ILE A 178 0.23 -5.37 -7.99
C ILE A 178 -0.91 -4.36 -7.77
N ARG A 179 -0.73 -3.08 -8.10
CA ARG A 179 -1.76 -2.03 -7.90
C ARG A 179 -3.01 -2.20 -8.77
N HIS A 180 -2.89 -2.85 -9.93
CA HIS A 180 -4.02 -3.19 -10.81
C HIS A 180 -4.89 -4.36 -10.30
N GLN A 181 -4.42 -5.11 -9.29
CA GLN A 181 -5.14 -6.24 -8.68
C GLN A 181 -5.45 -6.03 -7.20
N ALA A 182 -4.51 -5.47 -6.43
CA ALA A 182 -4.68 -5.16 -5.03
C ALA A 182 -5.82 -4.15 -4.82
N THR A 183 -6.57 -4.34 -3.73
CA THR A 183 -7.69 -3.50 -3.33
C THR A 183 -7.39 -2.76 -2.03
N VAL A 184 -8.12 -1.69 -1.75
CA VAL A 184 -7.98 -0.90 -0.51
C VAL A 184 -8.12 -1.78 0.73
N GLY A 185 -9.19 -2.57 0.83
CA GLY A 185 -9.42 -3.46 1.98
C GLY A 185 -8.41 -4.60 2.06
N GLY A 186 -7.95 -5.10 0.91
CA GLY A 186 -6.88 -6.11 0.84
C GLY A 186 -5.52 -5.58 1.27
N ASN A 187 -5.23 -4.29 1.04
CA ASN A 187 -4.01 -3.65 1.53
C ASN A 187 -4.05 -3.43 3.05
N LEU A 188 -5.21 -3.03 3.58
CA LEU A 188 -5.40 -2.80 5.01
C LEU A 188 -5.33 -4.10 5.83
N ASN A 189 -5.76 -5.23 5.25
CA ASN A 189 -5.78 -6.53 5.90
C ASN A 189 -4.65 -7.48 5.47
N GLN A 190 -3.59 -6.96 4.85
CA GLN A 190 -2.46 -7.79 4.43
C GLN A 190 -1.60 -8.19 5.64
N ARG A 191 -1.12 -9.43 5.69
CA ARG A 191 -0.40 -9.95 6.87
C ARG A 191 1.07 -9.56 6.89
N PRO A 192 1.75 -9.54 8.06
CA PRO A 192 3.14 -9.07 8.20
C PRO A 192 4.16 -9.77 7.29
N ARG A 193 5.32 -9.13 7.07
CA ARG A 193 6.42 -9.63 6.23
C ARG A 193 7.58 -10.26 7.03
N CYS A 194 7.37 -10.56 8.31
CA CYS A 194 8.35 -11.22 9.18
C CYS A 194 8.83 -12.54 8.57
N TRP A 195 10.14 -12.71 8.43
CA TRP A 195 10.83 -13.91 7.92
C TRP A 195 10.26 -15.21 8.51
N TYR A 196 10.08 -15.26 9.83
CA TYR A 196 9.59 -16.42 10.58
C TYR A 196 8.08 -16.67 10.42
N PHE A 197 7.31 -15.63 10.12
CA PHE A 197 5.91 -15.80 9.74
C PHE A 197 5.78 -16.24 8.27
N ARG A 198 6.69 -15.77 7.41
CA ARG A 198 6.71 -15.97 5.95
C ARG A 198 7.43 -17.22 5.47
N ASN A 199 7.99 -18.02 6.36
CA ASN A 199 8.52 -19.35 6.08
C ASN A 199 7.70 -20.37 6.88
N GLU A 200 7.24 -21.44 6.21
CA GLU A 200 6.43 -22.53 6.76
C GLU A 200 7.06 -23.17 8.02
N GLU A 201 8.35 -23.48 7.98
CA GLU A 201 9.09 -24.27 8.97
C GLU A 201 9.09 -23.63 10.38
N PHE A 202 9.00 -22.30 10.44
CA PHE A 202 9.03 -21.56 11.69
C PHE A 202 7.64 -21.42 12.32
N VAL A 203 7.20 -22.44 13.07
CA VAL A 203 5.92 -22.41 13.80
C VAL A 203 5.99 -21.41 14.97
N CYS A 204 5.80 -20.13 14.66
CA CYS A 204 5.80 -19.02 15.61
C CYS A 204 4.39 -18.73 16.16
N TYR A 205 4.28 -17.89 17.19
CA TYR A 205 2.97 -17.53 17.79
C TYR A 205 1.89 -17.14 16.76
N LYS A 206 2.24 -16.39 15.70
CA LYS A 206 1.27 -15.96 14.66
C LYS A 206 0.74 -17.09 13.76
N LYS A 207 1.27 -18.30 13.92
CA LYS A 207 0.84 -19.56 13.27
C LYS A 207 0.45 -20.63 14.31
N GLY A 208 0.08 -20.23 15.52
CA GLY A 208 -0.31 -21.15 16.61
C GLY A 208 0.84 -21.81 17.37
N GLY A 209 2.09 -21.41 17.11
CA GLY A 209 3.26 -21.89 17.84
C GLY A 209 3.46 -21.25 19.21
N SER A 210 4.52 -21.67 19.91
CA SER A 210 4.78 -21.31 21.31
C SER A 210 5.87 -20.24 21.52
N ARG A 211 6.43 -19.64 20.46
CA ARG A 211 7.48 -18.61 20.60
C ARG A 211 7.54 -17.59 19.45
N CYS A 212 8.22 -16.48 19.70
CA CYS A 212 8.68 -15.57 18.65
C CYS A 212 10.18 -15.78 18.39
N PHE A 213 10.52 -16.19 17.16
CA PHE A 213 11.90 -16.47 16.77
C PHE A 213 12.75 -15.21 16.58
N ALA A 214 12.12 -14.03 16.42
CA ALA A 214 12.82 -12.75 16.25
C ALA A 214 13.58 -12.29 17.51
N VAL A 215 13.17 -12.72 18.70
CA VAL A 215 13.79 -12.32 19.98
C VAL A 215 15.29 -12.61 20.01
N ASN A 216 15.66 -13.83 19.62
CA ASN A 216 17.04 -14.34 19.62
C ASN A 216 17.54 -14.65 18.19
N GLY A 217 16.95 -14.00 17.19
CA GLY A 217 17.18 -14.27 15.77
C GLY A 217 17.32 -13.00 14.94
N GLU A 218 17.17 -13.14 13.63
CA GLU A 218 17.19 -12.04 12.68
C GLU A 218 16.00 -11.11 12.92
N ASN A 219 16.28 -9.92 13.44
CA ASN A 219 15.28 -8.92 13.78
C ASN A 219 15.41 -7.55 13.08
N GLN A 220 16.30 -7.38 12.10
CA GLN A 220 16.59 -6.10 11.43
C GLN A 220 15.34 -5.33 10.92
N TYR A 221 14.28 -6.04 10.47
CA TYR A 221 13.04 -5.42 9.98
C TYR A 221 11.87 -5.39 10.97
N HIS A 222 12.06 -5.81 12.22
CA HIS A 222 11.02 -5.88 13.23
C HIS A 222 10.73 -4.52 13.87
N ALA A 223 9.81 -4.50 14.83
CA ALA A 223 9.33 -3.30 15.50
C ALA A 223 10.38 -2.66 16.43
N ILE A 224 10.32 -1.34 16.52
CA ILE A 224 11.02 -0.48 17.48
C ILE A 224 10.07 0.23 18.45
N PHE A 225 8.75 0.13 18.23
CA PHE A 225 7.71 0.58 19.18
C PHE A 225 6.66 -0.51 19.39
N GLY A 226 6.01 -0.49 20.55
CA GLY A 226 4.92 -1.43 20.87
C GLY A 226 5.37 -2.90 20.84
N ASN A 227 6.66 -3.15 21.07
CA ASN A 227 7.28 -4.46 20.92
C ASN A 227 7.42 -5.21 22.26
N ASP A 228 6.69 -4.78 23.29
CA ASP A 228 6.61 -5.45 24.60
C ASP A 228 5.71 -6.72 24.60
N GLY A 229 4.92 -6.93 23.53
CA GLY A 229 4.06 -8.11 23.37
C GLY A 229 4.79 -9.36 22.84
N PRO A 230 4.11 -10.52 22.74
CA PRO A 230 4.71 -11.80 22.31
C PRO A 230 5.14 -11.83 20.83
N SER A 231 4.98 -10.74 20.07
CA SER A 231 5.30 -10.71 18.64
C SER A 231 5.79 -9.33 18.20
N HIS A 232 7.02 -9.25 17.70
CA HIS A 232 7.66 -7.98 17.32
C HIS A 232 7.47 -7.64 15.82
N ILE A 233 6.40 -8.13 15.19
CA ILE A 233 6.07 -7.81 13.79
C ILE A 233 5.86 -6.32 13.58
N VAL A 234 5.96 -5.86 12.33
CA VAL A 234 5.50 -4.53 11.92
C VAL A 234 4.29 -4.63 11.01
N HIS A 235 3.38 -3.66 11.09
CA HIS A 235 2.26 -3.59 10.17
C HIS A 235 2.75 -3.19 8.76
N PRO A 236 2.45 -3.96 7.71
CA PRO A 236 3.00 -3.76 6.37
C PRO A 236 2.17 -2.82 5.46
N SER A 237 0.98 -2.39 5.89
CA SER A 237 0.08 -1.59 5.05
C SER A 237 0.52 -0.13 4.90
N SER A 238 0.91 0.25 3.69
CA SER A 238 1.15 1.64 3.31
C SER A 238 -0.10 2.52 3.42
N LEU A 239 -1.30 1.98 3.16
CA LEU A 239 -2.56 2.76 3.24
C LEU A 239 -3.08 2.95 4.68
N ALA A 240 -2.77 2.03 5.60
CA ALA A 240 -3.24 2.14 6.98
C ALA A 240 -2.77 3.44 7.66
N VAL A 241 -1.51 3.80 7.44
CA VAL A 241 -0.87 5.00 8.04
C VAL A 241 -1.57 6.32 7.65
N PRO A 242 -1.76 6.67 6.36
CA PRO A 242 -2.50 7.87 5.99
C PRO A 242 -3.97 7.81 6.41
N PHE A 243 -4.67 6.66 6.34
CA PHE A 243 -6.05 6.58 6.83
C PHE A 243 -6.16 6.87 8.34
N VAL A 244 -5.22 6.36 9.16
CA VAL A 244 -5.13 6.72 10.59
C VAL A 244 -4.78 8.20 10.78
N ALA A 245 -3.91 8.77 9.95
CA ALA A 245 -3.53 10.18 10.04
C ALA A 245 -4.69 11.14 9.70
N TYR A 246 -5.45 10.86 8.64
CA TYR A 246 -6.69 11.59 8.34
C TYR A 246 -7.79 11.31 9.38
N GLY A 247 -7.71 10.20 10.13
CA GLY A 247 -8.71 9.82 11.13
C GLY A 247 -9.96 9.27 10.45
N ALA A 248 -9.76 8.38 9.48
CA ALA A 248 -10.83 7.68 8.82
C ALA A 248 -11.60 6.77 9.80
N THR A 249 -12.83 6.45 9.44
CA THR A 249 -13.67 5.42 10.08
C THR A 249 -13.87 4.29 9.10
N PHE A 250 -13.85 3.05 9.59
CA PHE A 250 -13.96 1.83 8.80
C PHE A 250 -15.29 1.15 9.10
N ARG A 251 -16.13 0.91 8.09
CA ARG A 251 -17.34 0.10 8.26
C ARG A 251 -17.01 -1.38 8.15
N VAL A 252 -17.41 -2.13 9.16
CA VAL A 252 -17.30 -3.58 9.27
C VAL A 252 -18.70 -4.18 9.27
N ILE A 253 -18.87 -5.33 8.62
CA ILE A 253 -20.07 -6.17 8.68
C ILE A 253 -19.71 -7.58 9.14
N GLY A 254 -20.62 -8.28 9.80
CA GLY A 254 -20.51 -9.70 10.16
C GLY A 254 -21.88 -10.30 10.46
N SER A 255 -21.96 -11.56 10.91
CA SER A 255 -23.27 -12.19 11.18
C SER A 255 -24.01 -11.58 12.38
N LYS A 256 -23.31 -10.79 13.20
CA LYS A 256 -23.85 -10.02 14.33
C LYS A 256 -24.41 -8.65 13.94
N GLY A 257 -24.26 -8.22 12.68
CA GLY A 257 -24.70 -6.91 12.18
C GLY A 257 -23.57 -6.10 11.57
N GLU A 258 -23.73 -4.77 11.55
CA GLU A 258 -22.71 -3.82 11.08
C GLU A 258 -22.22 -2.92 12.21
N ARG A 259 -20.98 -2.43 12.10
CA ARG A 259 -20.38 -1.49 13.04
C ARG A 259 -19.37 -0.58 12.36
N GLU A 260 -19.18 0.59 12.95
CA GLU A 260 -18.10 1.51 12.59
C GLU A 260 -16.94 1.39 13.58
N VAL A 261 -15.71 1.48 13.08
CA VAL A 261 -14.48 1.38 13.86
C VAL A 261 -13.56 2.54 13.47
N ALA A 262 -13.03 3.30 14.42
CA ALA A 262 -12.02 4.30 14.09
C ALA A 262 -10.77 3.61 13.51
N ALA A 263 -10.17 4.15 12.44
CA ALA A 263 -9.00 3.52 11.81
C ALA A 263 -7.83 3.30 12.79
N ALA A 264 -7.72 4.15 13.82
CA ALA A 264 -6.71 4.04 14.89
C ALA A 264 -6.95 2.87 15.85
N GLU A 265 -8.19 2.37 15.95
CA GLU A 265 -8.62 1.28 16.84
C GLU A 265 -8.78 -0.05 16.09
N TYR A 266 -8.75 -0.01 14.75
CA TYR A 266 -8.93 -1.18 13.91
C TYR A 266 -7.77 -2.19 13.99
N PHE A 267 -6.54 -1.70 14.17
CA PHE A 267 -5.32 -2.50 14.20
C PHE A 267 -4.96 -2.87 15.64
N THR A 268 -4.68 -4.14 15.90
CA THR A 268 -4.50 -4.65 17.27
C THR A 268 -3.04 -4.87 17.62
N MET A 269 -2.66 -4.44 18.82
CA MET A 269 -1.39 -4.85 19.42
C MET A 269 -1.44 -6.36 19.72
N PRO A 270 -0.35 -7.11 19.46
CA PRO A 270 -0.31 -8.53 19.74
C PRO A 270 -0.30 -8.79 21.25
N THR A 271 -1.22 -9.64 21.69
CA THR A 271 -1.31 -10.28 23.01
C THR A 271 -1.38 -11.78 22.80
N LEU A 272 -1.16 -12.60 23.84
CA LEU A 272 -1.27 -14.07 23.68
C LEU A 272 -2.68 -14.51 23.25
N GLN A 273 -3.71 -13.72 23.57
CA GLN A 273 -5.11 -13.99 23.24
C GLN A 273 -5.46 -13.68 21.78
N ASN A 274 -4.79 -12.72 21.14
CA ASN A 274 -5.11 -12.27 19.77
C ASN A 274 -3.99 -12.49 18.74
N VAL A 275 -2.88 -13.15 19.12
CA VAL A 275 -1.61 -13.17 18.35
C VAL A 275 -1.73 -13.72 16.91
N LEU A 276 -2.82 -14.44 16.59
CA LEU A 276 -3.11 -14.92 15.25
C LEU A 276 -3.63 -13.83 14.29
N LYS A 277 -4.12 -12.70 14.81
CA LYS A 277 -4.69 -11.58 14.04
C LYS A 277 -3.81 -10.33 14.12
N GLU A 278 -4.16 -9.32 13.31
CA GLU A 278 -3.55 -7.98 13.30
C GLU A 278 -4.61 -6.85 13.40
N ASN A 279 -5.89 -7.21 13.49
CA ASN A 279 -7.02 -6.30 13.49
C ASN A 279 -8.15 -6.82 14.39
N VAL A 280 -9.21 -6.02 14.53
CA VAL A 280 -10.40 -6.29 15.36
C VAL A 280 -11.48 -7.12 14.67
N LEU A 281 -11.24 -7.75 13.51
CA LEU A 281 -12.27 -8.54 12.82
C LEU A 281 -12.48 -9.91 13.49
N ASP A 282 -13.74 -10.28 13.73
CA ASP A 282 -14.16 -11.68 13.90
C ASP A 282 -13.98 -12.47 12.60
N ASP A 283 -14.01 -13.80 12.65
CA ASP A 283 -13.70 -14.65 11.49
C ASP A 283 -14.75 -14.58 10.36
N ASP A 284 -15.98 -14.18 10.70
CA ASP A 284 -17.08 -13.92 9.77
C ASP A 284 -17.26 -12.43 9.41
N GLU A 285 -16.34 -11.55 9.86
CA GLU A 285 -16.41 -10.12 9.60
C GLU A 285 -15.59 -9.64 8.38
N LEU A 286 -16.07 -8.56 7.77
CA LEU A 286 -15.49 -7.93 6.59
C LEU A 286 -15.44 -6.40 6.71
N LEU A 287 -14.29 -5.82 6.42
CA LEU A 287 -14.16 -4.40 6.10
C LEU A 287 -14.82 -4.12 4.75
N THR A 288 -15.90 -3.32 4.73
CA THR A 288 -16.67 -3.04 3.51
C THR A 288 -16.23 -1.77 2.79
N HIS A 289 -15.90 -0.73 3.55
CA HIS A 289 -15.43 0.55 3.03
C HIS A 289 -14.79 1.42 4.11
N VAL A 290 -13.99 2.39 3.65
CA VAL A 290 -13.35 3.44 4.46
C VAL A 290 -14.15 4.73 4.29
N MET A 291 -14.30 5.50 5.37
CA MET A 291 -14.94 6.81 5.40
C MET A 291 -13.91 7.85 5.87
N LEU A 292 -13.52 8.74 4.99
CA LEU A 292 -12.67 9.88 5.28
C LEU A 292 -13.54 11.07 5.70
N PRO A 293 -13.18 11.82 6.75
CA PRO A 293 -13.80 13.11 7.06
C PRO A 293 -13.38 14.16 6.02
N ALA A 294 -14.13 15.27 5.93
CA ALA A 294 -13.65 16.45 5.21
C ALA A 294 -12.26 16.87 5.75
N PRO A 295 -11.24 17.09 4.90
CA PRO A 295 -9.89 17.35 5.36
C PRO A 295 -9.73 18.70 6.07
N GLY A 296 -10.60 19.69 5.78
CA GLY A 296 -10.52 21.03 6.36
C GLY A 296 -9.29 21.81 5.91
N ASN A 297 -8.87 22.82 6.69
CA ASN A 297 -7.67 23.61 6.41
C ASN A 297 -6.40 22.90 6.94
N VAL A 298 -5.97 21.86 6.23
CA VAL A 298 -4.80 21.05 6.60
C VAL A 298 -3.65 21.15 5.60
N LYS A 299 -2.43 21.08 6.11
CA LYS A 299 -1.23 20.72 5.36
C LYS A 299 -0.90 19.25 5.60
N THR A 300 -0.56 18.52 4.57
CA THR A 300 -0.34 17.06 4.64
C THR A 300 0.95 16.68 3.96
N GLY A 301 1.68 15.73 4.52
CA GLY A 301 2.94 15.27 3.97
C GLY A 301 3.12 13.77 4.18
N HIS A 302 3.82 13.14 3.25
CA HIS A 302 4.20 11.73 3.32
C HIS A 302 5.68 11.61 2.99
N TYR A 303 6.37 10.66 3.62
CA TYR A 303 7.73 10.29 3.25
C TYR A 303 8.01 8.83 3.60
N GLU A 304 8.52 8.07 2.63
CA GLU A 304 8.87 6.66 2.74
C GLU A 304 10.39 6.46 2.60
N VAL A 305 10.98 5.60 3.42
CA VAL A 305 12.38 5.16 3.29
C VAL A 305 12.45 3.66 3.06
N ARG A 306 13.19 3.26 2.03
CA ARG A 306 13.42 1.89 1.58
C ARG A 306 14.85 1.75 1.03
N TYR A 307 15.34 0.52 0.80
CA TYR A 307 16.68 0.31 0.24
C TYR A 307 16.72 0.55 -1.27
N LYS A 308 15.68 0.15 -1.99
CA LYS A 308 15.61 0.26 -3.46
C LYS A 308 14.76 1.46 -3.89
N ALA A 309 15.03 2.02 -5.06
CA ALA A 309 14.23 3.13 -5.60
C ALA A 309 12.77 2.74 -5.93
N SER A 310 12.48 1.45 -6.13
CA SER A 310 11.14 0.91 -6.42
C SER A 310 11.08 -0.59 -6.08
N HIS A 311 9.86 -1.14 -5.97
CA HIS A 311 9.57 -2.54 -5.63
C HIS A 311 10.35 -3.05 -4.40
N ASP A 312 10.07 -2.41 -3.27
CA ASP A 312 10.63 -2.74 -1.96
C ASP A 312 9.56 -2.64 -0.88
N TRP A 313 9.89 -3.07 0.35
CA TRP A 313 9.08 -2.75 1.53
C TRP A 313 9.73 -1.59 2.30
N PRO A 314 8.93 -0.71 2.93
CA PRO A 314 9.47 0.40 3.70
C PRO A 314 10.18 -0.08 4.97
N LEU A 315 11.31 0.56 5.29
CA LEU A 315 12.06 0.40 6.55
C LEU A 315 11.41 1.22 7.67
N ALA A 316 11.04 2.45 7.34
CA ALA A 316 10.08 3.28 8.07
C ALA A 316 9.46 4.30 7.10
N PHE A 317 8.26 4.76 7.41
CA PHE A 317 7.60 5.83 6.66
C PHE A 317 6.69 6.63 7.58
N THR A 318 6.30 7.84 7.18
CA THR A 318 5.45 8.72 7.99
C THR A 318 4.44 9.45 7.11
N THR A 319 3.18 9.52 7.58
CA THR A 319 2.21 10.50 7.10
C THR A 319 1.92 11.50 8.21
N VAL A 320 1.86 12.78 7.86
CA VAL A 320 1.39 13.86 8.73
C VAL A 320 0.16 14.55 8.14
N VAL A 321 -0.79 14.92 9.00
CA VAL A 321 -1.95 15.75 8.69
C VAL A 321 -2.01 16.85 9.75
N LEU A 322 -1.75 18.10 9.37
CA LEU A 322 -1.52 19.23 10.27
C LEU A 322 -2.60 20.30 10.03
N ALA A 323 -3.43 20.59 11.04
CA ALA A 323 -4.40 21.68 10.98
C ALA A 323 -3.69 23.02 11.17
N MET A 324 -3.92 23.96 10.26
CA MET A 324 -3.15 25.21 10.19
C MET A 324 -3.98 26.44 10.56
N ASN A 325 -3.36 27.36 11.30
CA ASN A 325 -3.81 28.74 11.41
C ASN A 325 -2.66 29.66 10.98
N GLY A 326 -2.76 30.20 9.76
CA GLY A 326 -1.64 30.88 9.10
C GLY A 326 -0.41 29.97 9.01
N GLY A 327 0.72 30.44 9.55
CA GLY A 327 1.97 29.67 9.63
C GLY A 327 2.08 28.71 10.82
N ILE A 328 1.12 28.71 11.75
CA ILE A 328 1.17 27.94 13.00
C ILE A 328 0.37 26.65 12.87
N VAL A 329 0.95 25.54 13.34
CA VAL A 329 0.23 24.26 13.49
C VAL A 329 -0.65 24.34 14.74
N GLN A 330 -1.97 24.28 14.58
CA GLN A 330 -2.90 24.25 15.72
C GLN A 330 -2.92 22.87 16.37
N SER A 331 -2.96 21.83 15.55
CA SER A 331 -2.95 20.43 15.95
C SER A 331 -2.53 19.57 14.75
N GLY A 332 -2.28 18.30 14.97
CA GLY A 332 -2.05 17.38 13.86
C GLY A 332 -2.12 15.92 14.27
N ARG A 333 -1.96 15.04 13.28
CA ARG A 333 -1.61 13.64 13.49
C ARG A 333 -0.27 13.34 12.84
N VAL A 334 0.61 12.67 13.58
CA VAL A 334 1.89 12.15 13.06
C VAL A 334 1.86 10.64 13.19
N VAL A 335 1.77 9.92 12.08
CA VAL A 335 1.60 8.46 12.07
C VAL A 335 2.73 7.82 11.29
N LEU A 336 3.43 6.90 11.94
CA LEU A 336 4.55 6.15 11.39
C LEU A 336 4.11 4.74 10.98
N GLY A 337 4.74 4.19 9.94
CA GLY A 337 4.57 2.81 9.50
C GLY A 337 5.88 2.04 9.43
N ALA A 338 5.79 0.71 9.34
CA ALA A 338 6.91 -0.23 9.37
C ALA A 338 7.82 -0.16 10.62
N VAL A 339 7.37 0.49 11.70
CA VAL A 339 8.10 0.65 12.98
C VAL A 339 7.42 -0.02 14.18
N ALA A 340 6.15 -0.41 14.07
CA ALA A 340 5.36 -1.00 15.15
C ALA A 340 4.35 -2.04 14.60
N PRO A 341 3.76 -2.89 15.46
CA PRO A 341 2.72 -3.86 15.06
C PRO A 341 1.45 -3.26 14.45
N VAL A 342 1.23 -1.96 14.63
CA VAL A 342 0.09 -1.15 14.15
C VAL A 342 0.62 0.14 13.51
N PRO A 343 -0.20 0.92 12.78
CA PRO A 343 0.15 2.31 12.41
C PRO A 343 0.40 3.15 13.68
N TRP A 344 1.65 3.57 13.88
CA TRP A 344 2.11 4.14 15.15
C TRP A 344 1.88 5.65 15.20
N ARG A 345 0.84 6.09 15.91
CA ARG A 345 0.55 7.51 16.12
C ARG A 345 1.46 8.08 17.22
N SER A 346 2.38 8.97 16.86
CA SER A 346 3.30 9.59 17.81
C SER A 346 2.70 10.85 18.44
N LYS A 347 2.21 10.70 19.69
CA LYS A 347 1.78 11.82 20.53
C LYS A 347 2.91 12.83 20.82
N PRO A 348 4.11 12.42 21.24
CA PRO A 348 5.23 13.35 21.46
C PRO A 348 5.54 14.24 20.25
N ALA A 349 5.43 13.71 19.02
CA ALA A 349 5.63 14.49 17.80
C ALA A 349 4.50 15.50 17.53
N GLU A 350 3.24 15.12 17.81
CA GLU A 350 2.08 16.01 17.70
C GLU A 350 2.16 17.17 18.71
N ASP A 351 2.57 16.88 19.95
CA ASP A 351 2.69 17.87 21.02
C ASP A 351 3.87 18.84 20.75
N ALA A 352 4.97 18.35 20.17
CA ALA A 352 6.10 19.17 19.72
C ALA A 352 5.77 20.11 18.54
N LEU A 353 4.73 19.79 17.75
CA LEU A 353 4.22 20.62 16.65
C LEU A 353 3.18 21.65 17.12
N ALA A 354 2.36 21.31 18.11
CA ALA A 354 1.22 22.13 18.53
C ALA A 354 1.63 23.55 18.99
N GLY A 355 0.99 24.56 18.43
CA GLY A 355 1.28 25.97 18.71
C GLY A 355 2.62 26.47 18.15
N LYS A 356 3.31 25.71 17.30
CA LYS A 356 4.60 26.08 16.71
C LYS A 356 4.49 26.44 15.22
N PRO A 357 5.40 27.29 14.69
CA PRO A 357 5.49 27.55 13.26
C PRO A 357 5.93 26.31 12.49
N LEU A 358 5.36 26.07 11.31
CA LEU A 358 5.73 24.94 10.46
C LEU A 358 7.04 25.24 9.70
N ASN A 359 8.18 24.99 10.34
CA ASN A 359 9.53 25.21 9.81
C ASN A 359 10.50 24.06 10.13
N GLU A 360 11.75 24.17 9.70
CA GLU A 360 12.76 23.10 9.89
C GLU A 360 13.13 22.84 11.35
N ALA A 361 13.23 23.87 12.19
CA ALA A 361 13.57 23.70 13.61
C ALA A 361 12.46 22.92 14.34
N THR A 362 11.19 23.26 14.08
CA THR A 362 10.04 22.52 14.62
C THR A 362 9.96 21.10 14.04
N ALA A 363 10.22 20.92 12.73
CA ALA A 363 10.26 19.58 12.12
C ALA A 363 11.36 18.69 12.70
N ALA A 364 12.52 19.25 13.05
CA ALA A 364 13.59 18.53 13.73
C ALA A 364 13.19 18.17 15.17
N ALA A 365 12.69 19.13 15.96
CA ALA A 365 12.25 18.87 17.33
C ALA A 365 11.15 17.81 17.43
N ALA A 366 10.15 17.87 16.54
CA ALA A 366 9.09 16.87 16.45
C ALA A 366 9.61 15.49 16.01
N ALA A 367 10.65 15.43 15.18
CA ALA A 367 11.28 14.19 14.77
C ALA A 367 12.12 13.53 15.88
N GLU A 368 12.82 14.31 16.72
CA GLU A 368 13.47 13.80 17.92
C GLU A 368 12.43 13.26 18.92
N ALA A 369 11.38 14.06 19.19
CA ALA A 369 10.27 13.65 20.06
C ALA A 369 9.59 12.37 19.55
N ALA A 370 9.45 12.21 18.23
CA ALA A 370 8.81 11.04 17.64
C ALA A 370 9.49 9.71 17.97
N VAL A 371 10.79 9.72 18.27
CA VAL A 371 11.61 8.52 18.48
C VAL A 371 12.16 8.37 19.90
N SER A 372 11.82 9.28 20.82
CA SER A 372 12.30 9.27 22.21
C SER A 372 11.95 7.99 22.97
N GLU A 373 10.83 7.35 22.64
CA GLU A 373 10.33 6.11 23.28
C GLU A 373 10.69 4.84 22.49
N ALA A 374 11.55 4.92 21.48
CA ALA A 374 11.90 3.77 20.64
C ALA A 374 12.73 2.74 21.43
N LYS A 375 12.29 1.49 21.43
CA LYS A 375 12.94 0.32 22.04
C LYS A 375 13.45 -0.62 20.93
N PRO A 376 14.59 -0.35 20.28
CA PRO A 376 15.09 -1.25 19.24
C PRO A 376 15.51 -2.62 19.78
N MET A 377 15.38 -3.63 18.92
CA MET A 377 15.97 -4.95 19.07
C MET A 377 17.43 -4.96 18.56
N SER A 378 18.16 -6.04 18.83
CA SER A 378 19.61 -6.16 18.58
C SER A 378 20.08 -5.82 17.16
N GLY A 379 19.28 -6.12 16.13
CA GLY A 379 19.60 -5.88 14.72
C GLY A 379 18.92 -4.66 14.09
N ASN A 380 18.02 -3.95 14.78
CA ASN A 380 17.19 -2.91 14.16
C ASN A 380 17.37 -1.48 14.71
N ALA A 381 18.38 -1.23 15.54
CA ALA A 381 18.69 0.10 16.09
C ALA A 381 18.81 1.21 15.03
N TYR A 382 19.27 0.89 13.82
CA TYR A 382 19.33 1.81 12.68
C TYR A 382 17.95 2.40 12.31
N LYS A 383 16.85 1.68 12.56
CA LYS A 383 15.49 2.16 12.27
C LYS A 383 15.12 3.40 13.07
N VAL A 384 15.69 3.62 14.25
CA VAL A 384 15.44 4.83 15.06
C VAL A 384 15.82 6.08 14.25
N GLN A 385 17.00 6.08 13.63
CA GLN A 385 17.48 7.17 12.79
C GLN A 385 16.67 7.31 11.48
N ILE A 386 16.23 6.20 10.89
CA ILE A 386 15.40 6.23 9.68
C ILE A 386 14.00 6.79 10.00
N ALA A 387 13.37 6.35 11.09
CA ALA A 387 12.07 6.83 11.55
C ALA A 387 12.10 8.34 11.85
N ARG A 388 13.12 8.80 12.58
CA ARG A 388 13.39 10.24 12.81
C ARG A 388 13.47 11.02 11.49
N THR A 389 14.24 10.51 10.54
CA THR A 389 14.38 11.14 9.22
C THR A 389 13.05 11.18 8.45
N ALA A 390 12.26 10.11 8.50
CA ALA A 390 10.96 10.03 7.85
C ALA A 390 9.95 11.04 8.43
N VAL A 391 9.93 11.21 9.76
CA VAL A 391 9.09 12.22 10.41
C VAL A 391 9.51 13.63 9.99
N LYS A 392 10.81 13.98 10.08
CA LYS A 392 11.28 15.32 9.66
C LYS A 392 10.93 15.60 8.20
N ARG A 393 11.20 14.67 7.28
CA ARG A 393 10.94 14.85 5.85
C ARG A 393 9.43 14.90 5.52
N ALA A 394 8.58 14.13 6.20
CA ALA A 394 7.13 14.23 6.03
C ALA A 394 6.59 15.60 6.48
N ILE A 395 7.08 16.15 7.59
CA ILE A 395 6.70 17.50 8.07
C ILE A 395 7.17 18.60 7.09
N LEU A 396 8.41 18.50 6.57
CA LEU A 396 8.92 19.45 5.58
C LEU A 396 8.17 19.36 4.23
N ASN A 397 7.78 18.16 3.80
CA ASN A 397 6.91 17.97 2.64
C ASN A 397 5.54 18.65 2.85
N ALA A 398 4.94 18.51 4.04
CA ALA A 398 3.71 19.23 4.38
C ALA A 398 3.89 20.76 4.39
N ALA A 399 5.07 21.24 4.79
CA ALA A 399 5.41 22.67 4.75
C ALA A 399 5.51 23.21 3.31
N GLY A 400 5.88 22.37 2.33
CA GLY A 400 6.27 22.76 0.99
C GLY A 400 7.77 23.07 0.85
N ILE A 401 8.58 22.69 1.85
CA ILE A 401 10.02 22.94 1.91
C ILE A 401 10.72 21.78 1.21
N LYS A 402 11.42 22.06 0.10
CA LYS A 402 12.21 21.05 -0.60
C LYS A 402 13.37 20.56 0.26
N THR A 403 13.34 19.28 0.63
CA THR A 403 14.50 18.58 1.18
C THR A 403 15.38 18.09 0.05
N VAL A 404 16.66 18.48 0.06
CA VAL A 404 17.73 17.80 -0.70
C VAL A 404 18.06 16.48 0.03
#